data_AF-A0A9N7TVX0-F1
#
_entry.id   AF-A0A9N7TVX0-F1
#
_cell.length_a   1.000
_cell.length_b   1.000
_cell.length_c   1.000
_cell.angle_alpha   90.00
_cell.angle_beta   90.00
_cell.angle_gamma   90.00
#
_symmetry.space_group_name_H-M   'P 1'
#
loop_
_entity.id
_entity.type
_entity.pdbx_description
1 polymer ?
#
loop_
_entity_poly.entity_id
_entity_poly.type
_entity_poly.pdbx_seq_one_letter_code
_entity_poly.pdbx_strand_id
1 'polypeptide(L)'
;MGENVSKRLKLITSSEAEMEERSFPNCFPDWDQRAVPSNSGADVDYNDPFDEDGKVNTAFQNKVQNKIKDLLQQMEEGLKTADPHDFSTYTGWTGIALLYLQLHRVSQEASHLQRALDYVKRA
;
A
#
# COMPACT_ATOMS: atom_id res chain seq x y z
N MET A 1 47.62 -11.25 -15.52
CA MET A 1 46.78 -10.50 -16.47
C MET A 1 45.77 -9.73 -15.63
N GLY A 2 45.92 -8.42 -15.55
CA GLY A 2 45.27 -7.58 -14.53
C GLY A 2 43.89 -7.10 -14.95
N GLU A 3 42.88 -7.49 -14.18
CA GLU A 3 41.51 -7.01 -14.29
C GLU A 3 41.42 -5.56 -13.78
N ASN A 4 41.77 -4.60 -14.63
CA ASN A 4 41.49 -3.19 -14.38
C ASN A 4 40.05 -2.88 -14.82
N VAL A 5 39.08 -3.36 -14.05
CA VAL A 5 37.69 -2.88 -14.13
C VAL A 5 37.68 -1.39 -13.76
N SER A 6 37.22 -0.56 -14.70
CA SER A 6 37.20 0.89 -14.60
C SER A 6 36.54 1.36 -13.30
N LYS A 7 37.20 2.26 -12.55
CA LYS A 7 36.70 2.80 -11.26
C LYS A 7 35.30 3.42 -11.36
N ARG A 8 34.94 3.93 -12.55
CA ARG A 8 33.59 4.44 -12.85
C ARG A 8 32.53 3.34 -12.92
N LEU A 9 32.87 2.17 -13.47
CA LEU A 9 31.95 1.02 -13.48
C LEU A 9 31.71 0.49 -12.07
N LYS A 10 32.75 0.44 -11.22
CA LYS A 10 32.61 0.01 -9.82
C LYS A 10 31.67 0.93 -9.02
N LEU A 11 31.74 2.24 -9.21
CA LEU A 11 30.89 3.18 -8.47
C LEU A 11 29.39 3.03 -8.81
N ILE A 12 29.07 2.78 -10.08
CA ILE A 12 27.68 2.60 -10.56
C ILE A 12 27.13 1.25 -10.09
N THR A 13 27.92 0.17 -10.24
CA THR A 13 27.53 -1.16 -9.75
C THR A 13 27.45 -1.24 -8.22
N SER A 14 28.26 -0.47 -7.49
CA SER A 14 28.14 -0.36 -6.03
C SER A 14 26.84 0.33 -5.61
N SER A 15 26.42 1.40 -6.28
CA SER A 15 25.14 2.05 -5.95
C SER A 15 23.92 1.21 -6.34
N GLU A 16 24.01 0.47 -7.45
CA GLU A 16 22.95 -0.43 -7.91
C GLU A 16 22.84 -1.66 -6.98
N ALA A 17 23.96 -2.23 -6.55
CA ALA A 17 24.01 -3.31 -5.56
C ALA A 17 23.47 -2.88 -4.18
N GLU A 18 23.73 -1.66 -3.73
CA GLU A 18 23.16 -1.11 -2.48
C GLU A 18 21.64 -0.92 -2.57
N MET A 19 21.09 -0.59 -3.75
CA MET A 19 19.66 -0.47 -3.97
C MET A 19 18.97 -1.84 -4.04
N GLU A 20 19.62 -2.83 -4.65
CA GLU A 20 19.15 -4.22 -4.68
C GLU A 20 19.09 -4.83 -3.27
N GLU A 21 20.00 -4.45 -2.35
CA GLU A 21 19.96 -4.93 -0.95
C GLU A 21 18.76 -4.36 -0.16
N ARG A 22 18.26 -3.17 -0.54
CA ARG A 22 17.15 -2.49 0.16
C ARG A 22 15.77 -2.78 -0.41
N SER A 23 15.68 -3.65 -1.42
CA SER A 23 14.43 -3.97 -2.09
C SER A 23 14.25 -5.47 -2.29
N PHE A 24 12.99 -5.91 -2.35
CA PHE A 24 12.69 -7.27 -2.76
C PHE A 24 12.69 -7.35 -4.30
N PRO A 25 13.24 -8.43 -4.90
CA PRO A 25 13.09 -8.65 -6.33
C PRO A 25 11.61 -8.64 -6.72
N ASN A 26 11.23 -7.80 -7.67
CA ASN A 26 9.85 -7.69 -8.13
C ASN A 26 9.44 -8.99 -8.84
N CYS A 27 8.49 -9.73 -8.26
CA CYS A 27 7.97 -10.97 -8.83
C CYS A 27 6.79 -10.76 -9.80
N PHE A 28 6.33 -9.52 -9.95
CA PHE A 28 5.19 -9.19 -10.80
C PHE A 28 5.66 -8.88 -12.23
N PRO A 29 4.98 -9.42 -13.27
CA PRO A 29 5.27 -9.08 -14.64
C PRO A 29 4.96 -7.60 -14.91
N ASP A 30 5.67 -7.02 -15.88
CA ASP A 30 5.37 -5.66 -16.35
C ASP A 30 3.98 -5.59 -16.99
N TRP A 31 3.39 -4.40 -16.95
CA TRP A 31 2.10 -4.12 -17.57
C TRP A 31 2.18 -4.28 -19.09
N ASP A 32 1.42 -5.22 -19.66
CA ASP A 32 1.25 -5.37 -21.10
C ASP A 32 -0.22 -5.15 -21.49
N GLN A 33 -0.49 -4.04 -22.17
CA GLN A 33 -1.82 -3.67 -22.67
C GLN A 33 -2.36 -4.66 -23.72
N ARG A 34 -1.54 -5.58 -24.24
CA ARG A 34 -1.97 -6.65 -25.16
C ARG A 34 -2.46 -7.91 -24.43
N ALA A 35 -2.21 -8.02 -23.12
CA ALA A 35 -2.62 -9.16 -22.29
C ALA A 35 -4.04 -9.04 -21.72
N VAL A 36 -4.72 -7.89 -21.87
CA VAL A 36 -6.18 -7.83 -21.72
C VAL A 36 -6.78 -8.71 -22.81
N PRO A 37 -7.46 -9.83 -22.47
CA PRO A 37 -7.95 -10.74 -23.47
C PRO A 37 -8.98 -10.01 -24.33
N SER A 38 -8.60 -9.69 -25.57
CA SER A 38 -9.55 -9.38 -26.62
C SER A 38 -10.40 -10.64 -26.83
N ASN A 39 -11.56 -10.68 -26.18
CA ASN A 39 -12.64 -11.67 -26.32
C ASN A 39 -12.32 -12.88 -27.21
N SER A 40 -11.77 -13.93 -26.60
CA SER A 40 -11.91 -15.29 -27.09
C SER A 40 -12.26 -16.15 -25.89
N GLY A 41 -13.52 -16.61 -25.85
CA GLY A 41 -14.16 -17.12 -24.65
C GLY A 41 -13.44 -18.26 -23.91
N ALA A 42 -13.80 -18.35 -22.63
CA ALA A 42 -13.37 -19.27 -21.57
C ALA A 42 -12.41 -18.61 -20.56
N ASP A 43 -12.93 -18.48 -19.34
CA ASP A 43 -12.35 -17.99 -18.08
C ASP A 43 -12.10 -16.47 -17.94
N VAL A 44 -13.03 -15.82 -17.23
CA VAL A 44 -12.82 -14.51 -16.60
C VAL A 44 -11.68 -14.67 -15.60
N ASP A 45 -10.49 -14.15 -15.90
CA ASP A 45 -9.38 -14.15 -14.96
C ASP A 45 -9.73 -13.21 -13.79
N TYR A 46 -10.09 -13.80 -12.66
CA TYR A 46 -10.41 -13.08 -11.42
C TYR A 46 -9.22 -12.27 -10.86
N ASN A 47 -8.06 -12.31 -11.51
CA ASN A 47 -6.86 -11.58 -11.11
C ASN A 47 -6.66 -10.23 -11.81
N ASP A 48 -7.48 -9.87 -12.81
CA ASP A 48 -7.35 -8.53 -13.42
C ASP A 48 -7.82 -7.45 -12.41
N PRO A 49 -6.92 -6.53 -11.99
CA PRO A 49 -7.28 -5.47 -11.06
C PRO A 49 -8.27 -4.46 -11.65
N PHE A 50 -8.43 -4.39 -12.97
CA PHE A 50 -9.32 -3.43 -13.63
C PHE A 50 -10.41 -4.12 -14.46
N ASP A 51 -11.53 -3.43 -14.64
CA ASP A 51 -12.59 -3.81 -15.57
C ASP A 51 -12.40 -3.13 -16.95
N GLU A 52 -13.29 -3.42 -17.90
CA GLU A 52 -13.26 -2.88 -19.26
C GLU A 52 -13.35 -1.33 -19.30
N ASP A 53 -13.92 -0.70 -18.27
CA ASP A 53 -14.02 0.75 -18.12
C ASP A 53 -12.73 1.37 -17.51
N GLY A 54 -11.76 0.55 -17.12
CA GLY A 54 -10.57 0.97 -16.38
C GLY A 54 -10.85 1.30 -14.90
N LYS A 55 -12.00 0.90 -14.36
CA LYS A 55 -12.29 0.98 -12.93
C LYS A 55 -11.77 -0.25 -12.23
N VAL A 56 -11.58 -0.15 -10.92
CA VAL A 56 -11.10 -1.27 -10.12
C VAL A 56 -12.14 -2.39 -10.11
N ASN A 57 -11.73 -3.60 -10.49
CA ASN A 57 -12.58 -4.78 -10.47
C ASN A 57 -13.13 -5.02 -9.04
N THR A 58 -14.43 -5.30 -8.94
CA THR A 58 -15.12 -5.57 -7.67
C THR A 58 -14.46 -6.67 -6.83
N ALA A 59 -13.92 -7.74 -7.45
CA ALA A 59 -13.23 -8.81 -6.74
C ALA A 59 -11.95 -8.30 -6.06
N PHE A 60 -11.16 -7.50 -6.78
CA PHE A 60 -9.95 -6.88 -6.26
C PHE A 60 -10.28 -5.81 -5.20
N GLN A 61 -11.30 -5.00 -5.44
CA GLN A 61 -11.80 -4.03 -4.47
C GLN A 61 -12.17 -4.71 -3.14
N ASN A 62 -12.92 -5.83 -3.20
CA ASN A 62 -13.28 -6.59 -2.00
C ASN A 62 -12.06 -7.15 -1.27
N LYS A 63 -11.06 -7.66 -2.00
CA LYS A 63 -9.79 -8.14 -1.43
C LYS A 63 -9.06 -7.02 -0.68
N VAL A 64 -8.97 -5.83 -1.27
CA VAL A 64 -8.36 -4.65 -0.65
C VAL A 64 -9.15 -4.22 0.59
N GLN A 65 -10.48 -4.13 0.49
CA GLN A 65 -11.34 -3.73 1.60
C GLN A 65 -11.24 -4.69 2.80
N ASN A 66 -11.20 -6.00 2.55
CA ASN A 66 -10.99 -6.99 3.61
C ASN A 66 -9.62 -6.81 4.27
N LYS A 67 -8.57 -6.60 3.47
CA LYS A 67 -7.22 -6.39 4.02
C LYS A 67 -7.12 -5.11 4.84
N ILE A 68 -7.82 -4.04 4.45
CA ILE A 68 -7.92 -2.80 5.23
C ILE A 68 -8.54 -3.09 6.59
N LYS A 69 -9.66 -3.83 6.66
CA LYS A 69 -10.30 -4.19 7.94
C LYS A 69 -9.37 -4.97 8.86
N ASP A 70 -8.68 -5.97 8.33
CA ASP A 70 -7.75 -6.80 9.09
C ASP A 70 -6.60 -5.96 9.67
N LEU A 71 -6.00 -5.09 8.85
CA LEU A 71 -4.89 -4.23 9.27
C LEU A 71 -5.33 -3.14 10.25
N LEU A 72 -6.55 -2.60 10.11
CA LEU A 72 -7.11 -1.66 11.07
C LEU A 72 -7.30 -2.30 12.44
N GLN A 73 -7.75 -3.56 12.49
CA GLN A 73 -7.84 -4.29 13.76
C GLN A 73 -6.47 -4.45 14.42
N GLN A 74 -5.45 -4.84 13.66
CA GLN A 74 -4.08 -4.98 14.16
C GLN A 74 -3.49 -3.65 14.63
N MET A 75 -3.74 -2.57 13.87
CA MET A 75 -3.34 -1.22 14.23
C MET A 75 -3.98 -0.79 15.56
N GLU A 76 -5.29 -0.96 15.72
CA GLU A 76 -6.01 -0.61 16.95
C GLU A 76 -5.47 -1.36 18.18
N GLU A 77 -5.07 -2.63 18.01
CA GLU A 77 -4.41 -3.38 19.07
C GLU A 77 -3.03 -2.81 19.40
N GLY A 78 -2.22 -2.54 18.37
CA GLY A 78 -0.87 -1.96 18.52
C GLY A 78 -0.87 -0.56 19.13
N LEU A 79 -1.90 0.25 18.86
CA LEU A 79 -2.02 1.60 19.41
C LEU A 79 -2.19 1.61 20.94
N LYS A 80 -2.58 0.51 21.58
CA LYS A 80 -2.68 0.44 23.04
C LYS A 80 -1.33 0.60 23.74
N THR A 81 -0.22 0.35 23.05
CA THR A 81 1.14 0.47 23.58
C THR A 81 1.91 1.65 22.97
N ALA A 82 1.26 2.47 22.14
CA ALA A 82 1.86 3.67 21.57
C ALA A 82 2.07 4.77 22.63
N ASP A 83 2.99 5.70 22.38
CA ASP A 83 3.27 6.82 23.29
C ASP A 83 2.01 7.70 23.45
N PRO A 84 1.46 7.83 24.67
CA PRO A 84 0.27 8.66 24.90
C PRO A 84 0.52 10.16 24.68
N HIS A 85 1.76 10.63 24.59
CA HIS A 85 2.09 12.06 24.47
C HIS A 85 2.52 12.49 23.05
N ASP A 86 2.58 11.57 22.07
CA ASP A 86 2.86 11.94 20.68
C ASP A 86 1.59 12.41 19.96
N PHE A 87 1.41 13.72 19.90
CA PHE A 87 0.30 14.37 19.17
C PHE A 87 0.69 14.82 17.76
N SER A 88 1.82 14.34 17.22
CA SER A 88 2.26 14.69 15.87
C SER A 88 1.42 14.00 14.80
N THR A 89 1.48 14.53 13.58
CA THR A 89 0.85 13.88 12.41
C THR A 89 1.69 12.72 11.88
N TYR A 90 3.03 12.78 12.02
CA TYR A 90 3.93 11.81 11.37
C TYR A 90 3.97 10.47 12.09
N THR A 91 3.96 10.47 13.43
CA THR A 91 4.04 9.25 14.26
C THR A 91 2.95 9.16 15.33
N GLY A 92 2.18 10.23 15.54
CA GLY A 92 1.28 10.38 16.66
C GLY A 92 -0.21 10.24 16.37
N TRP A 93 -1.01 10.59 17.38
CA TRP A 93 -2.48 10.43 17.38
C TRP A 93 -3.19 11.24 16.30
N THR A 94 -2.64 12.39 15.90
CA THR A 94 -3.21 13.20 14.82
C THR A 94 -3.11 12.49 13.47
N GLY A 95 -2.06 11.70 13.23
CA GLY A 95 -1.94 10.87 12.03
C GLY A 95 -3.03 9.80 11.96
N ILE A 96 -3.32 9.16 13.09
CA ILE A 96 -4.39 8.16 13.21
C ILE A 96 -5.78 8.80 12.99
N ALA A 97 -6.02 9.98 13.54
CA ALA A 97 -7.25 10.72 13.30
C ALA A 97 -7.45 11.05 11.81
N LEU A 98 -6.38 11.48 11.12
CA LEU A 98 -6.42 11.78 9.68
C LEU A 98 -6.72 10.52 8.85
N LEU A 99 -6.15 9.37 9.22
CA LEU A 99 -6.46 8.09 8.59
C LEU A 99 -7.96 7.75 8.71
N TYR A 100 -8.54 7.86 9.91
CA TYR A 100 -9.97 7.58 10.11
C TYR A 100 -10.88 8.58 9.39
N LEU A 101 -10.49 9.84 9.29
CA LEU A 101 -11.21 10.82 8.48
C LEU A 101 -11.19 10.42 7.00
N GLN A 102 -10.05 9.98 6.48
CA GLN A 102 -9.93 9.50 5.10
C GLN A 102 -10.77 8.23 4.86
N LEU A 103 -10.79 7.30 5.82
CA LEU A 103 -11.64 6.12 5.75
C LEU A 103 -13.12 6.50 5.67
N HIS A 104 -13.58 7.45 6.49
CA HIS A 104 -14.95 7.96 6.40
C HIS A 104 -15.24 8.59 5.04
N ARG A 105 -14.33 9.38 4.47
CA ARG A 105 -14.55 10.01 3.15
C ARG A 105 -14.77 9.00 2.04
N VAL A 106 -14.08 7.85 2.09
CA VAL A 106 -14.18 6.81 1.07
C VAL A 106 -15.34 5.85 1.34
N SER A 107 -15.54 5.41 2.59
CA SER A 107 -16.55 4.41 2.93
C SER A 107 -17.91 4.99 3.33
N GLN A 108 -17.97 6.28 3.67
CA GLN A 108 -19.13 6.98 4.23
C GLN A 108 -19.67 6.38 5.54
N GLU A 109 -18.86 5.56 6.22
CA GLU A 109 -19.23 4.93 7.50
C GLU A 109 -19.08 5.92 8.66
N ALA A 110 -20.15 6.14 9.43
CA ALA A 110 -20.14 7.07 10.55
C ALA A 110 -19.23 6.62 11.71
N SER A 111 -19.01 5.32 11.86
CA SER A 111 -18.12 4.74 12.89
C SER A 111 -16.67 5.23 12.72
N HIS A 112 -16.18 5.36 11.48
CA HIS A 112 -14.86 5.91 11.19
C HIS A 112 -14.75 7.39 11.60
N LEU A 113 -15.80 8.18 11.35
CA LEU A 113 -15.82 9.58 11.77
C LEU A 113 -15.80 9.72 13.29
N GLN A 114 -16.55 8.88 14.00
CA GLN A 114 -16.53 8.85 15.46
C GLN A 114 -15.13 8.51 15.99
N ARG A 115 -14.48 7.50 15.41
CA ARG A 115 -13.10 7.14 15.79
C ARG A 115 -12.12 8.28 15.53
N ALA A 116 -12.23 8.98 14.39
CA ALA A 116 -11.40 10.15 14.12
C ALA A 116 -11.56 11.22 15.23
N LEU A 117 -12.81 11.51 15.63
CA LEU A 117 -13.09 12.47 16.70
C LEU A 117 -12.50 12.02 18.04
N ASP A 118 -12.58 10.74 18.36
CA ASP A 118 -12.03 10.19 19.61
C ASP A 118 -10.50 10.37 19.66
N TYR A 119 -9.79 10.17 18.55
CA TYR A 119 -8.35 10.40 18.47
C TYR A 119 -7.97 11.89 18.51
N VAL A 120 -8.77 12.78 17.91
CA VAL A 120 -8.56 14.23 18.03
C VAL A 120 -8.71 14.70 19.48
N LYS A 121 -9.67 14.13 20.22
CA LYS A 121 -9.91 14.46 21.64
C LYS A 121 -8.85 13.94 22.61
N ARG A 122 -7.91 13.11 22.14
CA ARG A 122 -6.78 12.65 22.98
C ARG A 122 -5.67 13.69 23.10
N ALA A 123 -5.67 14.71 22.23
CA ALA A 123 -4.75 15.85 22.29
C ALA A 123 -5.07 16.82 23.43
#